data_AF-A0A915WSW2-F1
#
_entry.id   AF-A0A915WSW2-F1
#
_cell.length_a   1.000
_cell.length_b   1.000
_cell.length_c   1.000
_cell.angle_alpha   90.00
_cell.angle_beta   90.00
_cell.angle_gamma   90.00
#
_symmetry.space_group_name_H-M   'P 1'
#
loop_
_entity.id
_entity.type
_entity.pdbx_description
1 polymer ?
#
loop_
_entity_poly.entity_id
_entity_poly.type
_entity_poly.pdbx_seq_one_letter_code
_entity_poly.pdbx_strand_id
1 'polypeptide(L)'
;MKGQGTGFSSMVLFIAAALTAAIAAFVIIGATTSAQGHAAAAAQQTVQTSGTTVEIVRVEGINVNTTTQQVQEYLVYTRLAPGSQPILLNQTSLILYTPAGREVFAYGGAIANSSLVTSYTGDYYIDEHDSVDNSGLLYNGVLGPNDLGALLVYSNVTLGTSQTWEISVIPPNGQPYDLSGVTPAAMIYPVVILYG
;
A
#
# COMPACT_ATOMS: atom_id res chain seq x y z
N MET A 1 -28.90 -61.23 -50.86
CA MET A 1 -28.40 -61.02 -49.48
C MET A 1 -28.83 -59.64 -49.02
N LYS A 2 -29.34 -59.55 -47.78
CA LYS A 2 -30.06 -58.42 -47.18
C LYS A 2 -29.32 -57.07 -47.29
N GLY A 3 -29.97 -56.09 -47.91
CA GLY A 3 -29.65 -54.66 -47.79
C GLY A 3 -30.65 -53.98 -46.86
N GLN A 4 -30.65 -54.33 -45.57
CA GLN A 4 -31.39 -53.64 -44.52
C GLN A 4 -30.44 -53.49 -43.32
N GLY A 5 -29.98 -52.26 -43.06
CA GLY A 5 -29.09 -51.97 -41.93
C GLY A 5 -28.36 -50.62 -41.99
N THR A 6 -28.34 -49.93 -43.14
CA THR A 6 -27.49 -48.74 -43.34
C THR A 6 -28.01 -47.47 -42.66
N GLY A 7 -29.32 -47.35 -42.39
CA GLY A 7 -29.92 -46.15 -41.77
C GLY A 7 -29.86 -46.10 -40.24
N PHE A 8 -29.80 -47.26 -39.57
CA PHE A 8 -29.69 -47.29 -38.11
C PHE A 8 -28.27 -46.95 -37.64
N SER A 9 -27.26 -47.43 -38.38
CA SER A 9 -25.85 -47.13 -38.10
C SER A 9 -25.53 -45.64 -38.23
N SER A 10 -26.07 -44.95 -39.24
CA SER A 10 -25.87 -43.50 -39.40
C SER A 10 -26.56 -42.69 -38.30
N MET A 11 -27.73 -43.11 -37.80
CA MET A 11 -28.41 -42.48 -36.66
C MET A 11 -27.64 -42.62 -35.36
N VAL A 12 -27.07 -43.81 -35.10
CA VAL A 12 -26.22 -44.05 -33.93
C VAL A 12 -24.96 -43.19 -33.97
N LEU A 13 -24.30 -43.10 -35.12
CA LEU A 13 -23.12 -42.25 -35.30
C LEU A 13 -23.43 -40.75 -35.14
N PHE A 14 -24.60 -40.31 -35.62
CA PHE A 14 -25.05 -38.93 -35.46
C PHE A 14 -25.26 -38.58 -33.97
N ILE A 15 -25.94 -39.45 -33.22
CA ILE A 15 -26.16 -39.25 -31.78
C ILE A 15 -24.83 -39.26 -31.02
N ALA A 16 -23.93 -40.19 -31.35
CA ALA A 16 -22.60 -40.26 -30.73
C ALA A 16 -21.77 -38.98 -30.99
N ALA A 17 -21.78 -38.47 -32.22
CA ALA A 17 -21.11 -37.22 -32.56
C ALA A 17 -21.74 -36.02 -31.83
N ALA A 18 -23.07 -35.96 -31.75
CA ALA A 18 -23.78 -34.90 -31.04
C ALA A 18 -23.47 -34.88 -29.54
N LEU A 19 -23.43 -36.05 -28.89
CA LEU A 19 -23.04 -36.18 -27.47
C LEU A 19 -21.58 -35.78 -27.25
N THR A 20 -20.67 -36.21 -28.14
CA THR A 20 -19.25 -35.84 -28.05
C THR A 20 -19.06 -34.34 -28.22
N ALA A 21 -19.75 -33.73 -29.19
CA ALA A 21 -19.73 -32.28 -29.41
C ALA A 21 -20.30 -31.51 -28.20
N ALA A 22 -21.37 -32.01 -27.57
CA ALA A 22 -21.95 -31.41 -26.37
C ALA A 22 -20.96 -31.42 -25.18
N ILE A 23 -20.26 -32.53 -24.95
CA ILE A 23 -19.24 -32.63 -23.89
C ILE A 23 -18.06 -31.69 -24.19
N ALA A 24 -17.58 -31.67 -25.44
CA ALA A 24 -16.51 -30.76 -25.85
C ALA A 24 -16.91 -29.29 -25.66
N ALA A 25 -18.13 -28.92 -26.06
CA ALA A 25 -18.66 -27.57 -25.85
C ALA A 25 -18.78 -27.21 -24.37
N PHE A 26 -19.26 -28.14 -23.53
CA PHE A 26 -19.34 -27.92 -22.08
C PHE A 26 -17.96 -27.67 -21.45
N VAL A 27 -16.95 -28.46 -21.83
CA VAL A 27 -15.57 -28.29 -21.36
C VAL A 27 -14.99 -26.95 -21.84
N ILE A 28 -15.22 -26.58 -23.11
CA ILE A 28 -14.75 -25.31 -23.68
C ILE A 28 -15.42 -24.13 -22.96
N ILE A 29 -16.74 -24.17 -22.74
CA ILE A 29 -17.46 -23.10 -22.05
C ILE A 29 -16.94 -22.98 -20.62
N GLY A 30 -16.80 -24.10 -19.89
CA GLY A 30 -16.27 -24.10 -18.53
C GLY A 30 -14.87 -23.50 -18.44
N ALA A 31 -13.97 -23.93 -19.34
CA ALA A 31 -12.61 -23.38 -19.42
C ALA A 31 -12.61 -21.89 -19.83
N THR A 32 -13.52 -21.47 -20.71
CA THR A 32 -13.64 -20.08 -21.15
C THR A 32 -14.15 -19.19 -20.02
N THR A 33 -15.16 -19.63 -19.27
CA THR A 33 -15.71 -18.88 -18.14
C THR A 33 -14.70 -18.77 -17.01
N SER A 34 -13.95 -19.83 -16.69
CA SER A 34 -12.89 -19.75 -15.67
C SER A 34 -11.75 -18.82 -16.12
N ALA A 35 -11.32 -18.91 -17.38
CA ALA A 35 -10.30 -18.03 -17.94
C ALA A 35 -10.73 -16.56 -17.94
N GLN A 36 -11.99 -16.27 -18.28
CA GLN A 36 -12.56 -14.92 -18.20
C GLN A 36 -12.60 -14.39 -16.77
N GLY A 37 -13.01 -15.22 -15.80
CA GLY A 37 -13.01 -14.86 -14.39
C GLY A 37 -11.61 -14.52 -13.88
N HIS A 38 -10.61 -15.33 -14.23
CA HIS A 38 -9.21 -15.06 -13.88
C HIS A 38 -8.66 -13.82 -14.58
N ALA A 39 -8.95 -13.62 -15.87
CA ALA A 39 -8.53 -12.44 -16.62
C ALA A 39 -9.15 -11.15 -16.03
N ALA A 40 -10.42 -11.19 -15.62
CA ALA A 40 -11.08 -10.05 -14.98
C ALA A 40 -10.45 -9.72 -13.61
N ALA A 41 -10.18 -10.73 -12.79
CA ALA A 41 -9.51 -10.53 -11.50
C ALA A 41 -8.08 -9.96 -11.67
N ALA A 42 -7.30 -10.49 -12.62
CA ALA A 42 -5.97 -9.98 -12.92
C ALA A 42 -6.00 -8.54 -13.46
N ALA A 43 -6.98 -8.22 -14.31
CA ALA A 43 -7.19 -6.85 -14.81
C ALA A 43 -7.52 -5.89 -13.66
N GLN A 44 -8.40 -6.29 -12.73
CA GLN A 44 -8.71 -5.50 -11.54
C GLN A 44 -7.48 -5.29 -10.66
N GLN A 45 -6.72 -6.34 -10.36
CA GLN A 45 -5.47 -6.27 -9.61
C GLN A 45 -4.48 -5.30 -10.28
N THR A 46 -4.36 -5.35 -11.60
CA THR A 46 -3.44 -4.48 -12.35
C THR A 46 -3.82 -3.01 -12.23
N VAL A 47 -5.12 -2.68 -12.33
CA VAL A 47 -5.62 -1.32 -12.11
C VAL A 47 -5.36 -0.86 -10.67
N GLN A 48 -5.55 -1.74 -9.69
CA GLN A 48 -5.28 -1.43 -8.28
C GLN A 48 -3.80 -1.16 -8.01
N THR A 49 -2.90 -2.00 -8.54
CA THR A 49 -1.45 -1.86 -8.36
C THR A 49 -0.87 -0.68 -9.13
N SER A 50 -1.41 -0.34 -10.32
CA SER A 50 -0.89 0.77 -11.12
C SER A 50 -1.55 2.13 -10.83
N GLY A 51 -2.75 2.14 -10.25
CA GLY A 51 -3.52 3.37 -10.00
C GLY A 51 -3.44 3.89 -8.56
N THR A 52 -2.89 3.10 -7.63
CA THR A 52 -2.78 3.48 -6.23
C THR A 52 -1.37 4.00 -5.94
N THR A 53 -1.27 5.27 -5.60
CA THR A 53 -0.03 5.93 -5.23
C THR A 53 -0.25 6.71 -3.95
N VAL A 54 0.63 6.45 -2.98
CA VAL A 54 0.72 7.22 -1.74
C VAL A 54 1.76 8.31 -1.97
N GLU A 55 1.47 9.55 -1.57
CA GLU A 55 2.40 10.67 -1.68
C GLU A 55 2.81 11.12 -0.27
N ILE A 56 4.09 11.43 -0.08
CA ILE A 56 4.56 12.16 1.10
C ILE A 56 4.52 13.65 0.76
N VAL A 57 3.73 14.41 1.51
CA VAL A 57 3.52 15.84 1.30
C VAL A 57 4.54 16.67 2.08
N ARG A 58 4.85 16.23 3.30
CA ARG A 58 5.72 16.95 4.24
C ARG A 58 6.34 15.98 5.23
N VAL A 59 7.58 16.26 5.63
CA VAL A 59 8.27 15.54 6.70
C VAL A 59 8.81 16.54 7.70
N GLU A 60 8.47 16.33 8.96
CA GLU A 60 8.94 17.14 10.07
C GLU A 60 9.69 16.26 11.07
N GLY A 61 10.78 16.78 11.59
CA GLY A 61 11.39 16.28 12.81
C GLY A 61 10.79 17.01 14.00
N ILE A 62 10.23 16.29 14.95
CA ILE A 62 9.66 16.86 16.18
C ILE A 62 10.48 16.42 17.39
N ASN A 63 10.30 17.13 18.51
CA ASN A 63 11.04 16.92 19.76
C ASN A 63 12.56 16.82 19.56
N VAL A 64 13.10 17.63 18.65
CA VAL A 64 14.51 17.66 18.31
C VAL A 64 15.33 18.04 19.54
N ASN A 65 16.37 17.27 19.83
CA ASN A 65 17.31 17.62 20.88
C ASN A 65 18.20 18.76 20.37
N THR A 66 17.93 19.99 20.77
CA THR A 66 18.67 21.18 20.30
C THR A 66 20.09 21.27 20.86
N THR A 67 20.42 20.50 21.89
CA THR A 67 21.78 20.44 22.45
C THR A 67 22.68 19.51 21.64
N THR A 68 22.19 18.31 21.31
CA THR A 68 22.92 17.35 20.46
C THR A 68 22.66 17.55 18.97
N GLN A 69 21.67 18.37 18.61
CA GLN A 69 21.18 18.64 17.25
C GLN A 69 20.80 17.36 16.50
N GLN A 70 20.01 16.53 17.16
CA GLN A 70 19.56 15.23 16.65
C GLN A 70 18.04 15.11 16.69
N VAL A 71 17.50 14.49 15.64
CA VAL A 71 16.08 14.11 15.55
C VAL A 71 15.94 12.59 15.64
N GLN A 72 14.93 12.15 16.38
CA GLN A 72 14.51 10.75 16.51
C GLN A 72 13.03 10.58 16.20
N GLU A 73 12.22 11.62 16.39
CA GLU A 73 10.79 11.59 16.19
C GLU A 73 10.43 12.34 14.91
N TYR A 74 9.65 11.69 14.05
CA TYR A 74 9.29 12.19 12.74
C TYR A 74 7.78 12.18 12.57
N LEU A 75 7.27 13.26 11.98
CA LEU A 75 5.89 13.37 11.54
C LEU A 75 5.88 13.43 10.01
N VAL A 76 5.40 12.36 9.39
CA VAL A 76 5.36 12.18 7.94
C VAL A 76 3.93 12.36 7.46
N TYR A 77 3.66 13.48 6.82
CA TYR A 77 2.34 13.76 6.27
C TYR A 77 2.19 13.07 4.93
N THR A 78 1.20 12.20 4.83
CA THR A 78 0.91 11.41 3.65
C THR A 78 -0.53 11.57 3.20
N ARG A 79 -0.76 11.43 1.90
CA ARG A 79 -2.09 11.41 1.28
C ARG A 79 -2.09 10.47 0.09
N LEU A 80 -3.27 10.08 -0.37
CA LEU A 80 -3.42 9.39 -1.64
C LEU A 80 -3.42 10.37 -2.81
N ALA A 81 -2.79 9.97 -3.91
CA ALA A 81 -2.87 10.70 -5.17
C ALA A 81 -4.33 10.72 -5.69
N PRO A 82 -4.74 11.75 -6.44
CA PRO A 82 -6.08 11.81 -7.01
C PRO A 82 -6.39 10.58 -7.88
N GLY A 83 -7.51 9.90 -7.59
CA GLY A 83 -7.93 8.69 -8.29
C GLY A 83 -7.38 7.38 -7.74
N SER A 84 -6.53 7.43 -6.71
CA SER A 84 -6.07 6.23 -6.00
C SER A 84 -7.17 5.60 -5.15
N GLN A 85 -7.08 4.29 -4.97
CA GLN A 85 -7.99 3.55 -4.10
C GLN A 85 -7.54 3.65 -2.63
N PRO A 86 -8.46 3.53 -1.66
CA PRO A 86 -8.11 3.49 -0.25
C PRO A 86 -7.07 2.40 0.04
N ILE A 87 -6.12 2.71 0.92
CA ILE A 87 -5.10 1.73 1.36
C ILE A 87 -5.29 1.38 2.83
N LEU A 88 -5.02 0.12 3.15
CA LEU A 88 -4.99 -0.35 4.52
C LEU A 88 -3.60 -0.11 5.12
N LEU A 89 -3.52 0.77 6.11
CA LEU A 89 -2.27 1.10 6.79
C LEU A 89 -1.71 -0.10 7.56
N ASN A 90 -2.55 -1.01 8.07
CA ASN A 90 -2.06 -2.23 8.72
C ASN A 90 -1.25 -3.18 7.82
N GLN A 91 -1.28 -2.98 6.50
CA GLN A 91 -0.48 -3.71 5.53
C GLN A 91 0.52 -2.80 4.80
N THR A 92 0.65 -1.55 5.23
CA THR A 92 1.64 -0.59 4.74
C THR A 92 2.86 -0.65 5.66
N SER A 93 4.05 -0.53 5.08
CA SER A 93 5.29 -0.42 5.84
C SER A 93 5.94 0.93 5.58
N LEU A 94 6.49 1.53 6.62
CA LEU A 94 7.30 2.74 6.52
C LEU A 94 8.76 2.36 6.77
N ILE A 95 9.68 2.83 5.93
CA ILE A 95 11.10 2.56 6.09
C ILE A 95 11.84 3.88 6.21
N LEU A 96 12.65 4.01 7.25
CA LEU A 96 13.55 5.15 7.44
C LEU A 96 14.99 4.69 7.20
N TYR A 97 15.70 5.43 6.37
CA TYR A 97 17.13 5.31 6.14
C TYR A 97 17.83 6.56 6.64
N THR A 98 18.86 6.35 7.44
CA THR A 98 19.77 7.37 7.93
C THR A 98 21.21 6.88 7.77
N PRO A 99 22.23 7.75 7.92
CA PRO A 99 23.62 7.28 7.89
C PRO A 99 23.95 6.34 9.05
N ALA A 100 23.16 6.37 10.14
CA ALA A 100 23.32 5.51 11.30
C ALA A 100 22.71 4.11 11.11
N GLY A 101 21.79 3.94 10.14
CA GLY A 101 21.16 2.66 9.85
C GLY A 101 19.79 2.78 9.19
N ARG A 102 19.10 1.64 9.08
CA ARG A 102 17.77 1.50 8.50
C ARG A 102 16.81 0.89 9.51
N GLU A 103 15.60 1.43 9.60
CA GLU A 103 14.51 0.91 10.42
C GLU A 103 13.24 0.73 9.58
N VAL A 104 12.47 -0.30 9.90
CA VAL A 104 11.20 -0.62 9.25
C VAL A 104 10.13 -0.57 10.33
N PHE A 105 9.05 0.15 10.05
CA PHE A 105 7.95 0.39 10.98
C PHE A 105 6.68 -0.28 10.44
N ALA A 106 5.98 -0.98 11.34
CA ALA A 106 4.65 -1.51 11.10
C ALA A 106 3.58 -0.57 11.67
N TYR A 107 2.32 -0.75 11.28
CA TYR A 107 1.25 0.10 11.81
C TYR A 107 0.87 -0.29 13.24
N GLY A 108 1.00 0.67 14.17
CA GLY A 108 0.67 0.51 15.59
C GLY A 108 -0.74 0.97 15.97
N GLY A 109 -1.45 1.68 15.09
CA GLY A 109 -2.79 2.21 15.35
C GLY A 109 -2.90 3.73 15.21
N ALA A 110 -4.04 4.28 15.63
CA ALA A 110 -4.23 5.72 15.79
C ALA A 110 -4.05 6.12 17.26
N ILE A 111 -3.47 7.29 17.49
CA ILE A 111 -3.20 7.86 18.81
C ILE A 111 -3.70 9.30 18.86
N ALA A 112 -4.11 9.75 20.04
CA ALA A 112 -4.69 11.08 20.18
C ALA A 112 -3.71 12.23 19.85
N ASN A 113 -2.40 12.03 20.05
CA ASN A 113 -1.34 12.99 19.72
C ASN A 113 0.04 12.35 19.81
N SER A 114 1.03 13.01 19.19
CA SER A 114 2.42 12.56 19.11
C SER A 114 3.16 12.45 20.44
N SER A 115 2.75 13.22 21.45
CA SER A 115 3.38 13.15 22.78
C SER A 115 3.17 11.81 23.50
N LEU A 116 2.32 10.92 22.97
CA LEU A 116 2.08 9.59 23.52
C LEU A 116 3.15 8.56 23.12
N VAL A 117 3.95 8.82 22.07
CA VAL A 117 5.01 7.92 21.61
C VAL A 117 6.36 8.54 21.96
N THR A 118 6.89 8.17 23.13
CA THR A 118 8.13 8.78 23.66
C THR A 118 9.37 7.90 23.49
N SER A 119 9.24 6.76 22.81
CA SER A 119 10.33 5.81 22.63
C SER A 119 10.09 4.94 21.40
N TYR A 120 11.18 4.38 20.87
CA TYR A 120 11.12 3.42 19.78
C TYR A 120 10.26 2.20 20.15
N THR A 121 9.28 1.91 19.31
CA THR A 121 8.39 0.73 19.42
C THR A 121 8.55 -0.24 18.25
N GLY A 122 9.15 0.20 17.15
CA GLY A 122 9.10 -0.53 15.86
C GLY A 122 7.80 -0.31 15.09
N ASP A 123 6.92 0.57 15.58
CA ASP A 123 5.66 0.90 14.95
C ASP A 123 5.60 2.37 14.54
N TYR A 124 4.78 2.67 13.54
CA TYR A 124 4.31 4.00 13.20
C TYR A 124 2.82 4.14 13.56
N TYR A 125 2.42 5.34 13.95
CA TYR A 125 1.07 5.63 14.41
C TYR A 125 0.45 6.75 13.58
N ILE A 126 -0.88 6.80 13.52
CA ILE A 126 -1.58 7.98 13.02
C ILE A 126 -1.75 8.94 14.19
N ASP A 127 -1.21 10.16 14.07
CA ASP A 127 -1.48 11.24 15.00
C ASP A 127 -2.84 11.88 14.66
N GLU A 128 -3.85 11.66 15.51
CA GLU A 128 -5.20 12.21 15.31
C GLU A 128 -5.25 13.73 15.35
N HIS A 129 -4.37 14.37 16.13
CA HIS A 129 -4.34 15.83 16.29
C HIS A 129 -3.84 16.53 15.01
N ASP A 130 -2.83 15.94 14.35
CA ASP A 130 -2.19 16.53 13.17
C ASP A 130 -2.72 15.95 11.83
N SER A 131 -3.62 14.97 11.90
CA SER A 131 -4.27 14.38 10.74
C SER A 131 -5.60 15.05 10.39
N VAL A 132 -6.00 14.95 9.12
CA VAL A 132 -7.33 15.36 8.63
C VAL A 132 -8.03 14.15 8.05
N ASP A 133 -9.06 13.66 8.76
CA ASP A 133 -9.93 12.57 8.31
C ASP A 133 -11.14 13.13 7.54
N ASN A 134 -11.10 13.03 6.21
CA ASN A 134 -12.19 13.39 5.33
C ASN A 134 -13.01 12.17 4.89
N SER A 135 -12.42 10.97 4.94
CA SER A 135 -13.06 9.71 4.56
C SER A 135 -13.89 9.09 5.68
N GLY A 136 -13.63 9.46 6.94
CA GLY A 136 -14.22 8.85 8.14
C GLY A 136 -13.61 7.50 8.49
N LEU A 137 -12.50 7.11 7.86
CA LEU A 137 -11.87 5.80 8.00
C LEU A 137 -10.40 5.87 8.45
N LEU A 138 -9.79 7.07 8.47
CA LEU A 138 -8.36 7.24 8.72
C LEU A 138 -7.93 6.63 10.06
N TYR A 139 -8.68 6.92 11.12
CA TYR A 139 -8.39 6.44 12.47
C TYR A 139 -8.72 4.96 12.69
N ASN A 140 -9.37 4.33 11.71
CA ASN A 140 -9.53 2.87 11.64
C ASN A 140 -8.43 2.20 10.79
N GLY A 141 -7.34 2.93 10.52
CA GLY A 141 -6.19 2.40 9.79
C GLY A 141 -6.39 2.31 8.28
N VAL A 142 -7.28 3.12 7.70
CA VAL A 142 -7.51 3.16 6.26
C VAL A 142 -7.27 4.58 5.74
N LEU A 143 -6.23 4.77 4.93
CA LEU A 143 -6.02 6.07 4.27
C LEU A 143 -6.95 6.13 3.05
N GLY A 144 -7.97 6.98 3.12
CA GLY A 144 -8.96 7.18 2.09
C GLY A 144 -8.65 8.36 1.16
N PRO A 145 -9.46 8.57 0.11
CA PRO A 145 -9.32 9.71 -0.79
C PRO A 145 -9.51 11.03 -0.05
N ASN A 146 -8.60 11.99 -0.30
CA ASN A 146 -8.57 13.32 0.33
C ASN A 146 -8.24 13.34 1.83
N ASP A 147 -7.84 12.23 2.43
CA ASP A 147 -7.30 12.24 3.78
C ASP A 147 -5.87 12.80 3.79
N LEU A 148 -5.51 13.45 4.89
CA LEU A 148 -4.13 13.78 5.22
C LEU A 148 -3.77 13.02 6.49
N GLY A 149 -3.01 11.93 6.35
CA GLY A 149 -2.52 11.16 7.48
C GLY A 149 -1.18 11.70 7.96
N ALA A 150 -1.10 12.09 9.23
CA ALA A 150 0.17 12.39 9.89
C ALA A 150 0.71 11.10 10.52
N LEU A 151 1.69 10.47 9.86
CA LEU A 151 2.34 9.25 10.36
C LEU A 151 3.44 9.64 11.34
N LEU A 152 3.25 9.31 12.61
CA LEU A 152 4.24 9.48 13.65
C LEU A 152 5.16 8.28 13.73
N VAL A 153 6.46 8.53 13.78
CA VAL A 153 7.50 7.51 13.90
C VAL A 153 8.51 7.94 14.95
N TYR A 154 8.79 7.06 15.93
CA TYR A 154 9.92 7.22 16.83
C TYR A 154 11.01 6.23 16.42
N SER A 155 12.13 6.75 15.95
CA SER A 155 13.28 6.00 15.46
C SER A 155 14.29 5.73 16.57
N ASN A 156 14.88 4.53 16.56
CA ASN A 156 16.00 4.19 17.43
C ASN A 156 17.35 4.62 16.81
N VAL A 157 17.40 4.86 15.49
CA VAL A 157 18.50 5.58 14.84
C VAL A 157 18.29 7.09 14.91
N THR A 158 19.33 7.82 15.29
CA THR A 158 19.33 9.29 15.31
C THR A 158 19.78 9.86 13.99
N LEU A 159 19.15 10.95 13.56
CA LEU A 159 19.60 11.75 12.42
C LEU A 159 20.14 13.09 12.93
N GLY A 160 21.40 13.39 12.60
CA GLY A 160 22.08 14.63 12.97
C GLY A 160 21.94 15.72 11.92
N THR A 161 22.70 16.82 12.07
CA THR A 161 22.79 17.92 11.10
C THR A 161 23.61 17.57 9.87
N SER A 162 23.26 18.16 8.71
CA SER A 162 23.96 17.94 7.43
C SER A 162 24.08 16.46 7.02
N GLN A 163 23.08 15.66 7.37
CA GLN A 163 23.02 14.24 7.05
C GLN A 163 21.92 13.96 6.03
N THR A 164 22.21 13.04 5.11
CA THR A 164 21.22 12.52 4.16
C THR A 164 20.27 11.57 4.87
N TRP A 165 18.99 11.64 4.52
CA TRP A 165 17.97 10.73 5.02
C TRP A 165 17.05 10.35 3.87
N GLU A 166 16.38 9.21 4.01
CA GLU A 166 15.36 8.76 3.08
C GLU A 166 14.22 8.09 3.84
N ILE A 167 12.98 8.40 3.46
CA ILE A 167 11.76 7.77 3.97
C ILE A 167 11.03 7.14 2.79
N SER A 168 10.68 5.87 2.94
CA SER A 168 9.91 5.11 1.97
C SER A 168 8.58 4.70 2.60
N VAL A 169 7.47 4.95 1.90
CA VAL A 169 6.15 4.42 2.26
C VAL A 169 5.77 3.38 1.24
N ILE A 170 5.61 2.13 1.71
CA ILE A 170 5.33 0.96 0.87
C ILE A 170 3.92 0.47 1.17
N PRO A 171 2.93 0.80 0.31
CA PRO A 171 1.57 0.26 0.47
C PRO A 171 1.50 -1.22 0.06
N PRO A 172 0.47 -1.96 0.51
CA PRO A 172 0.29 -3.37 0.14
C PRO A 172 0.05 -3.58 -1.36
N ASN A 173 -0.61 -2.61 -1.99
CA ASN A 173 -0.83 -2.54 -3.43
C ASN A 173 -0.58 -1.09 -3.85
N GLY A 174 0.09 -0.90 -4.99
CA GLY A 174 0.47 0.43 -5.45
C GLY A 174 1.96 0.56 -5.67
N GLN A 175 2.39 1.76 -6.03
CA GLN A 175 3.80 2.10 -6.13
C GLN A 175 4.33 2.58 -4.77
N PRO A 176 5.49 2.10 -4.32
CA PRO A 176 6.23 2.72 -3.22
C PRO A 176 6.52 4.19 -3.52
N TYR A 177 6.52 5.00 -2.47
CA TYR A 177 6.94 6.40 -2.57
C TYR A 177 8.17 6.62 -1.70
N ASP A 178 9.28 6.96 -2.36
CA ASP A 178 10.56 7.22 -1.72
C ASP A 178 10.84 8.71 -1.75
N LEU A 179 11.18 9.28 -0.59
CA LEU A 179 11.55 10.67 -0.42
C LEU A 179 12.91 10.74 0.26
N SER A 180 13.85 11.44 -0.36
CA SER A 180 15.17 11.71 0.23
C SER A 180 15.41 13.20 0.44
N GLY A 181 16.23 13.52 1.44
CA GLY A 181 16.57 14.88 1.80
C GLY A 181 17.88 14.98 2.56
N VAL A 182 18.25 16.21 2.90
CA VAL A 182 19.43 16.51 3.72
C VAL A 182 18.98 17.38 4.89
N THR A 183 19.37 17.02 6.10
CA THR A 183 19.05 17.83 7.28
C THR A 183 19.78 19.17 7.27
N PRO A 184 19.19 20.22 7.88
CA PRO A 184 19.85 21.51 8.01
C PRO A 184 21.20 21.42 8.75
N ALA A 185 22.07 22.41 8.52
CA ALA A 185 23.37 22.51 9.20
C ALA A 185 23.26 22.82 10.69
N ALA A 186 22.10 23.31 11.15
CA ALA A 186 21.82 23.52 12.56
C ALA A 186 20.34 23.28 12.87
N MET A 187 20.05 22.62 13.99
CA MET A 187 18.69 22.38 14.48
C MET A 187 18.50 23.08 15.83
N ILE A 188 18.06 24.34 15.77
CA ILE A 188 17.95 25.22 16.94
C ILE A 188 16.54 25.28 17.55
N TYR A 189 15.56 24.68 16.87
CA TYR A 189 14.18 24.61 17.31
C TYR A 189 13.79 23.16 17.60
N PRO A 190 12.83 22.92 18.52
CA PRO A 190 12.34 21.57 18.83
C PRO A 190 11.58 20.93 17.67
N VAL A 191 11.18 21.72 16.66
CA VAL A 191 10.58 21.25 15.41
C VAL A 191 11.43 21.74 14.25
N VAL A 192 11.75 20.84 13.31
CA VAL A 192 12.50 21.13 12.09
C VAL A 192 11.75 20.58 10.88
N ILE A 193 11.57 21.40 9.86
CA ILE A 193 11.01 20.96 8.59
C ILE A 193 12.13 20.30 7.81
N LEU A 194 11.99 19.01 7.51
CA LEU A 194 12.96 18.23 6.74
C LEU A 194 12.62 18.24 5.25
N TYR A 195 11.32 18.27 4.93
CA TYR A 195 10.78 18.38 3.58
C TYR A 195 9.39 19.03 3.65
N GLY A 196 9.08 19.94 2.72
CA GLY A 196 7.78 20.59 2.60
C GLY A 196 7.72 21.60 1.47
#